data_AF-A0A271VRQ1-F1
#
_entry.id   AF-A0A271VRQ1-F1
#
_cell.length_a   1.000
_cell.length_b   1.000
_cell.length_c   1.000
_cell.angle_alpha   90.00
_cell.angle_beta   90.00
_cell.angle_gamma   90.00
#
_symmetry.space_group_name_H-M   'P 1'
#
loop_
_entity.id
_entity.type
_entity.pdbx_description
1 polymer ?
#
loop_
_entity_poly.entity_id
_entity_poly.type
_entity_poly.pdbx_seq_one_letter_code
_entity_poly.pdbx_strand_id
1 'polypeptide(L)'
;MTRRNSTNRIKSHRNYTVIDISETLGVHPKTVRNWLKVGLPIADENRPLLIHGADLKVYLKQKRKAVMFDCEEHEMCCFRCKQPMRPSIESVLFIAKPAGMAHMVGVCEECGCLMNKYVSWRNVNDIWLELEGKLPIAEKHIVLRGQNLLNCPFNGVFSHEK
;
A
#
# COMPACT_ATOMS: atom_id res chain seq x y z
N MET A 1 -10.60 -10.21 2.82
CA MET A 1 -10.01 -9.05 2.10
C MET A 1 -10.35 -9.15 0.62
N THR A 2 -10.90 -8.10 0.02
CA THR A 2 -11.11 -8.04 -1.44
C THR A 2 -9.77 -8.07 -2.15
N ARG A 3 -9.61 -8.91 -3.19
CA ARG A 3 -8.37 -8.99 -3.97
C ARG A 3 -8.02 -7.60 -4.52
N ARG A 4 -6.75 -7.21 -4.33
CA ARG A 4 -6.24 -5.91 -4.80
C ARG A 4 -5.89 -6.01 -6.28
N ASN A 5 -6.56 -5.26 -7.14
CA ASN A 5 -6.35 -5.32 -8.59
C ASN A 5 -5.00 -4.74 -8.98
N SER A 6 -4.01 -5.55 -9.34
CA SER A 6 -2.66 -5.07 -9.69
C SER A 6 -2.64 -4.22 -10.96
N THR A 7 -2.39 -2.92 -10.80
CA THR A 7 -2.29 -1.94 -11.91
C THR A 7 -1.13 -2.24 -12.87
N ASN A 8 -0.12 -3.01 -12.43
CA ASN A 8 1.06 -3.35 -13.24
C ASN A 8 0.75 -4.35 -14.36
N ARG A 9 -0.34 -5.12 -14.24
CA ARG A 9 -0.79 -6.06 -15.27
C ARG A 9 -1.39 -5.34 -16.50
N ILE A 10 -1.80 -4.09 -16.35
CA ILE A 10 -2.40 -3.29 -17.42
C ILE A 10 -1.29 -2.59 -18.22
N LYS A 11 -1.36 -2.65 -19.55
CA LYS A 11 -0.52 -1.85 -20.46
C LYS A 11 -1.22 -0.53 -20.80
N SER A 12 -0.52 0.59 -20.66
CA SER A 12 -1.12 1.93 -20.78
C SER A 12 -1.60 2.25 -22.19
N HIS A 13 -0.84 1.83 -23.23
CA HIS A 13 -1.10 2.14 -24.64
C HIS A 13 -1.90 1.05 -25.36
N ARG A 14 -2.63 0.21 -24.62
CA ARG A 14 -3.46 -0.86 -25.18
C ARG A 14 -4.92 -0.59 -24.86
N ASN A 15 -5.79 -0.86 -25.83
CA ASN A 15 -7.23 -0.88 -25.63
C ASN A 15 -7.67 -2.25 -25.14
N TYR A 16 -8.63 -2.26 -24.22
CA TYR A 16 -9.18 -3.47 -23.64
C TYR A 16 -10.69 -3.50 -23.78
N THR A 17 -11.22 -4.68 -24.06
CA THR A 17 -12.64 -4.98 -23.85
C THR A 17 -12.90 -5.34 -22.38
N VAL A 18 -14.17 -5.42 -22.01
CA VAL A 18 -14.60 -5.88 -20.68
C VAL A 18 -14.06 -7.28 -20.35
N ILE A 19 -13.98 -8.16 -21.36
CA ILE A 19 -13.49 -9.54 -21.20
C ILE A 19 -11.97 -9.53 -21.00
N ASP A 20 -11.24 -8.76 -21.80
CA ASP A 20 -9.77 -8.65 -21.66
C ASP A 20 -9.37 -8.14 -20.27
N ILE A 21 -10.11 -7.16 -19.70
CA ILE A 21 -9.86 -6.65 -18.35
C ILE A 21 -10.13 -7.74 -17.30
N SER A 22 -11.22 -8.49 -17.47
CA SER A 22 -11.61 -9.58 -16.58
C SER A 22 -10.49 -10.62 -16.49
N GLU A 23 -9.95 -11.06 -17.62
CA GLU A 23 -8.84 -12.02 -17.70
C GLU A 23 -7.53 -11.41 -17.16
N THR A 24 -7.22 -10.18 -17.56
CA THR A 24 -5.98 -9.48 -17.15
C THR A 24 -5.94 -9.19 -15.66
N LEU A 25 -7.07 -8.95 -14.99
CA LEU A 25 -7.11 -8.65 -13.55
C LEU A 25 -7.60 -9.83 -12.70
N GLY A 26 -8.16 -10.88 -13.29
CA GLY A 26 -8.79 -11.99 -12.58
C GLY A 26 -10.03 -11.55 -11.80
N VAL A 27 -10.81 -10.61 -12.36
CA VAL A 27 -12.05 -10.07 -11.77
C VAL A 27 -13.25 -10.49 -12.60
N HIS A 28 -14.42 -10.67 -11.99
CA HIS A 28 -15.60 -11.07 -12.73
C HIS A 28 -16.04 -9.96 -13.74
N PRO A 29 -16.52 -10.29 -14.96
CA PRO A 29 -16.92 -9.30 -15.96
C PRO A 29 -17.99 -8.32 -15.46
N LYS A 30 -18.87 -8.76 -14.55
CA LYS A 30 -19.86 -7.88 -13.90
C LYS A 30 -19.21 -6.75 -13.10
N THR A 31 -18.08 -7.02 -12.43
CA THR A 31 -17.34 -6.01 -11.67
C THR A 31 -16.80 -4.93 -12.59
N VAL A 32 -16.27 -5.30 -13.76
CA VAL A 32 -15.80 -4.35 -14.78
C VAL A 32 -16.95 -3.53 -15.33
N ARG A 33 -18.10 -4.16 -15.64
CA ARG A 33 -19.31 -3.42 -16.05
C ARG A 33 -19.82 -2.46 -14.97
N ASN A 34 -19.68 -2.81 -13.69
CA ASN A 34 -20.02 -1.89 -12.60
C ASN A 34 -19.06 -0.69 -12.55
N TRP A 35 -17.77 -0.86 -12.89
CA TRP A 35 -16.85 0.28 -12.98
C TRP A 35 -17.25 1.25 -14.08
N LEU A 36 -17.70 0.75 -15.23
CA LEU A 36 -18.26 1.58 -16.30
C LEU A 36 -19.44 2.41 -15.81
N LYS A 37 -20.39 1.81 -15.07
CA LYS A 37 -21.53 2.53 -14.48
C LYS A 37 -21.12 3.61 -13.47
N VAL A 38 -20.01 3.41 -12.76
CA VAL A 38 -19.49 4.34 -11.74
C VAL A 38 -18.66 5.47 -12.37
N GLY A 39 -18.31 5.39 -13.65
CA GLY A 39 -17.59 6.45 -14.36
C GLY A 39 -16.19 6.06 -14.85
N LEU A 40 -15.90 4.78 -15.10
CA LEU A 40 -14.72 4.40 -15.88
C LEU A 40 -14.93 4.86 -17.34
N PRO A 41 -14.05 5.71 -17.91
CA PRO A 41 -14.24 6.24 -19.26
C PRO A 41 -14.11 5.15 -20.32
N ILE A 42 -14.84 5.35 -21.40
CA ILE A 42 -14.90 4.48 -22.57
C ILE A 42 -14.35 5.30 -23.75
N ALA A 43 -13.53 4.68 -24.59
CA ALA A 43 -12.93 5.33 -25.75
C ALA A 43 -13.93 5.54 -26.90
N ASP A 44 -14.91 4.64 -27.05
CA ASP A 44 -15.96 4.72 -28.07
C ASP A 44 -17.26 4.10 -27.53
N GLU A 45 -18.40 4.67 -27.90
CA GLU A 45 -19.73 4.17 -27.56
C GLU A 45 -20.18 3.02 -28.47
N ASN A 46 -19.45 2.78 -29.57
CA ASN A 46 -19.66 1.64 -30.45
C ASN A 46 -19.30 0.32 -29.77
N ARG A 47 -20.01 -0.74 -30.17
CA ARG A 47 -19.73 -2.09 -29.69
C ARG A 47 -18.65 -2.74 -30.58
N PRO A 48 -17.65 -3.42 -30.01
CA PRO A 48 -17.44 -3.67 -28.56
C PRO A 48 -16.88 -2.44 -27.81
N LEU A 49 -17.32 -2.25 -26.56
CA LEU A 49 -16.86 -1.14 -25.71
C LEU A 49 -15.35 -1.25 -25.47
N LEU A 50 -14.60 -0.23 -25.89
CA LEU A 50 -13.15 -0.14 -25.73
C LEU A 50 -12.79 0.77 -24.57
N ILE A 51 -11.89 0.30 -23.72
CA ILE A 51 -11.38 1.05 -22.56
C ILE A 51 -9.88 1.24 -22.77
N HIS A 52 -9.43 2.49 -22.72
CA HIS A 52 -8.01 2.78 -22.85
C HIS A 52 -7.26 2.39 -21.57
N GLY A 53 -6.13 1.70 -21.73
CA GLY A 53 -5.38 1.15 -20.60
C GLY A 53 -4.86 2.22 -19.63
N ALA A 54 -4.53 3.42 -20.12
CA ALA A 54 -4.10 4.53 -19.26
C ALA A 54 -5.23 4.96 -18.31
N ASP A 55 -6.46 5.07 -18.81
CA ASP A 55 -7.59 5.53 -18.02
C ASP A 55 -8.02 4.49 -16.98
N LEU A 56 -7.98 3.21 -17.37
CA LEU A 56 -8.20 2.11 -16.43
C LEU A 56 -7.19 2.15 -15.27
N LYS A 57 -5.92 2.47 -15.54
CA LYS A 57 -4.91 2.62 -14.48
C LYS A 57 -5.23 3.79 -13.57
N VAL A 58 -5.62 4.93 -14.13
CA VAL A 58 -5.98 6.14 -13.36
C VAL A 58 -7.18 5.84 -12.47
N TYR A 59 -8.25 5.27 -13.02
CA TYR A 59 -9.45 4.89 -12.28
C TYR A 59 -9.13 3.94 -11.11
N LEU A 60 -8.36 2.88 -11.35
CA LEU A 60 -7.98 1.95 -10.28
C LEU A 60 -7.09 2.60 -9.22
N LYS A 61 -6.22 3.55 -9.59
CA LYS A 61 -5.41 4.32 -8.63
C LYS A 61 -6.29 5.24 -7.78
N GLN A 62 -7.21 5.98 -8.38
CA GLN A 62 -8.15 6.85 -7.66
C GLN A 62 -9.03 6.06 -6.72
N LYS A 63 -9.60 4.94 -7.19
CA LYS A 63 -10.41 4.04 -6.38
C LYS A 63 -9.65 3.48 -5.18
N ARG A 64 -8.34 3.22 -5.31
CA ARG A 64 -7.49 2.81 -4.19
C ARG A 64 -7.27 3.95 -3.22
N LYS A 65 -6.92 5.15 -3.71
CA LYS A 65 -6.72 6.33 -2.86
C LYS A 65 -7.95 6.63 -2.03
N ALA A 66 -9.15 6.52 -2.59
CA ALA A 66 -10.41 6.74 -1.87
C ALA A 66 -10.67 5.77 -0.69
N VAL A 67 -9.97 4.64 -0.64
CA VAL A 67 -10.08 3.65 0.47
C VAL A 67 -8.86 3.70 1.38
N MET A 68 -7.77 4.33 0.96
CA MET A 68 -6.61 4.53 1.81
C MET A 68 -6.94 5.57 2.87
N PHE A 69 -6.56 5.30 4.10
CA PHE A 69 -6.63 6.28 5.17
C PHE A 69 -5.47 7.26 5.01
N ASP A 70 -5.78 8.55 5.03
CA ASP A 70 -4.76 9.58 5.20
C ASP A 70 -4.30 9.50 6.66
N CYS A 71 -3.02 9.19 6.87
CA CYS A 71 -2.39 9.13 8.19
C CYS A 71 -1.30 10.20 8.23
N GLU A 72 -1.46 11.19 9.10
CA GLU A 72 -0.43 12.22 9.33
C GLU A 72 0.86 11.60 9.85
N GLU A 73 2.00 12.29 9.74
CA GLU A 73 3.32 11.72 10.03
C GLU A 73 3.44 11.08 11.42
N HIS A 74 2.79 11.66 12.44
CA HIS A 74 2.74 11.17 13.82
C HIS A 74 1.68 10.08 14.09
N GLU A 75 0.77 9.83 13.14
CA GLU A 75 -0.30 8.85 13.29
C GLU A 75 0.03 7.52 12.62
N MET A 76 -0.50 6.42 13.17
CA MET A 76 -0.38 5.08 12.59
C MET A 76 -1.76 4.48 12.32
N CYS A 77 -1.88 3.73 11.23
CA CYS A 77 -3.14 3.06 10.89
C CYS A 77 -3.35 1.84 11.78
N CYS A 78 -4.43 1.85 12.58
CA CYS A 78 -4.83 0.69 13.35
C CYS A 78 -5.69 -0.26 12.50
N PHE A 79 -5.26 -1.51 12.29
CA PHE A 79 -6.05 -2.47 11.51
C PHE A 79 -7.34 -2.94 12.21
N ARG A 80 -7.44 -2.79 13.53
CA ARG A 80 -8.62 -3.15 14.31
C ARG A 80 -9.65 -2.02 14.33
N CYS A 81 -9.22 -0.80 14.65
CA CYS A 81 -10.08 0.40 14.60
C CYS A 81 -10.38 0.86 13.16
N LYS A 82 -9.53 0.49 12.20
CA LYS A 82 -9.60 0.88 10.78
C LYS A 82 -9.62 2.41 10.59
N GLN A 83 -8.86 3.11 11.40
CA GLN A 83 -8.70 4.56 11.35
C GLN A 83 -7.26 4.95 11.72
N PRO A 84 -6.77 6.13 11.30
CA PRO A 84 -5.53 6.68 11.80
C PRO A 84 -5.67 6.92 13.31
N MET A 85 -4.72 6.41 14.08
CA MET A 85 -4.70 6.56 15.53
C MET A 85 -3.30 6.92 16.01
N ARG A 86 -3.27 7.70 17.09
CA ARG A 86 -2.03 7.97 17.81
C ARG A 86 -1.61 6.72 18.59
N PRO A 87 -0.32 6.33 18.53
CA PRO A 87 0.20 5.27 19.38
C PRO A 87 0.42 5.77 20.81
N SER A 88 0.38 4.82 21.75
CA SER A 88 0.83 5.08 23.12
C SER A 88 2.33 5.36 23.14
N ILE A 89 2.71 6.51 23.68
CA ILE A 89 4.07 7.07 23.68
C ILE A 89 5.09 6.08 24.24
N GLU A 90 4.75 5.39 25.33
CA GLU A 90 5.64 4.44 26.01
C GLU A 90 6.00 3.22 25.16
N SER A 91 5.18 2.91 24.16
CA SER A 91 5.33 1.74 23.29
C SER A 91 5.97 2.05 21.94
N VAL A 92 6.23 3.33 21.62
CA VAL A 92 6.75 3.73 20.32
C VAL A 92 8.24 3.43 20.19
N LEU A 93 8.58 2.64 19.18
CA LEU A 93 9.95 2.27 18.83
C LEU A 93 10.24 2.63 17.37
N PHE A 94 11.38 3.27 17.14
CA PHE A 94 11.88 3.57 15.80
C PHE A 94 13.05 2.64 15.46
N ILE A 95 12.84 1.75 14.49
CA ILE A 95 13.85 0.81 14.02
C ILE A 95 14.43 1.32 12.71
N ALA A 96 15.73 1.65 12.69
CA ALA A 96 16.41 2.09 11.46
C ALA A 96 16.33 1.01 10.37
N LYS A 97 16.01 1.42 9.14
CA LYS A 97 15.97 0.57 7.95
C LYS A 97 16.91 1.13 6.88
N PRO A 98 17.42 0.27 5.96
CA PRO A 98 18.26 0.74 4.86
C PRO A 98 17.50 1.77 4.00
N ALA A 99 18.26 2.62 3.31
CA ALA A 99 17.77 3.72 2.47
C ALA A 99 17.19 4.94 3.22
N GLY A 100 17.61 5.17 4.47
CA GLY A 100 17.23 6.37 5.24
C GLY A 100 15.79 6.38 5.74
N MET A 101 15.18 5.19 5.85
CA MET A 101 13.84 5.00 6.39
C MET A 101 13.93 4.52 7.85
N ALA A 102 12.94 4.86 8.65
CA ALA A 102 12.70 4.29 9.98
C ALA A 102 11.38 3.50 9.95
N HIS A 103 11.39 2.34 10.59
CA HIS A 103 10.18 1.58 10.86
C HIS A 103 9.68 1.93 12.26
N MET A 104 8.59 2.68 12.31
CA MET A 104 7.89 3.06 13.52
C MET A 104 6.93 1.94 13.91
N VAL A 105 7.09 1.41 15.12
CA VAL A 105 6.22 0.39 15.72
C VAL A 105 5.68 0.94 17.02
N GLY A 106 4.42 0.67 17.31
CA GLY A 106 3.81 1.08 18.58
C GLY A 106 2.49 0.37 18.81
N VAL A 107 1.87 0.65 19.94
CA VAL A 107 0.58 0.06 20.33
C VAL A 107 -0.51 1.13 20.24
N CYS A 108 -1.69 0.76 19.76
CA CYS A 108 -2.86 1.64 19.74
C CYS A 108 -3.37 1.90 21.15
N GLU A 109 -3.59 3.16 21.50
CA GLU A 109 -4.09 3.57 22.82
C GLU A 109 -5.50 3.02 23.11
N GLU A 110 -6.39 2.98 22.12
CA GLU A 110 -7.77 2.51 22.33
C GLU A 110 -7.89 0.98 22.38
N CYS A 111 -7.24 0.27 21.46
CA CYS A 111 -7.50 -1.16 21.26
C CYS A 111 -6.34 -2.09 21.65
N GLY A 112 -5.17 -1.53 22.01
CA GLY A 112 -3.99 -2.28 22.42
C GLY A 112 -3.35 -3.11 21.29
N CYS A 113 -3.77 -2.94 20.03
CA CYS A 113 -3.17 -3.67 18.92
C CYS A 113 -1.85 -3.04 18.46
N LEU A 114 -0.94 -3.88 17.99
CA LEU A 114 0.29 -3.44 17.33
C LEU A 114 -0.04 -2.69 16.04
N MET A 115 0.60 -1.54 15.88
CA MET A 115 0.54 -0.68 14.72
C MET A 115 1.95 -0.50 14.16
N ASN A 116 2.04 -0.31 12.85
CA ASN A 116 3.31 -0.13 12.17
C ASN A 116 3.20 0.93 11.06
N LYS A 117 4.28 1.67 10.87
CA LYS A 117 4.41 2.68 9.82
C LYS A 117 5.86 2.83 9.41
N TYR A 118 6.10 3.12 8.14
CA TYR A 118 7.41 3.54 7.65
C TYR A 118 7.44 5.05 7.53
N VAL A 119 8.48 5.67 8.08
CA VAL A 119 8.71 7.12 8.04
C VAL A 119 10.13 7.40 7.59
N SER A 120 10.38 8.60 7.09
CA SER A 120 11.74 9.07 6.79
C SER A 120 12.52 9.21 8.10
N TRP A 121 13.79 8.78 8.12
CA TRP A 121 14.66 8.97 9.29
C TRP A 121 14.80 10.44 9.68
N ARG A 122 14.71 11.37 8.70
CA ARG A 122 14.81 12.82 8.94
C ARG A 122 13.65 13.36 9.78
N ASN A 123 12.46 12.78 9.61
CA ASN A 123 11.23 13.25 10.24
C ASN A 123 11.02 12.60 11.61
N VAL A 124 11.88 11.64 12.00
CA VAL A 124 11.75 10.93 13.29
C VAL A 124 11.80 11.92 14.45
N ASN A 125 12.65 12.96 14.37
CA ASN A 125 12.76 13.94 15.44
C ASN A 125 11.50 14.82 15.56
N ASP A 126 10.91 15.20 14.42
CA ASP A 126 9.69 16.02 14.39
C ASP A 126 8.48 15.22 14.89
N ILE A 127 8.34 13.97 14.42
CA ILE A 127 7.32 13.02 14.91
C ILE A 127 7.48 12.79 16.42
N TRP A 128 8.72 12.68 16.90
CA TRP A 128 8.99 12.48 18.32
C TRP A 128 8.60 13.69 19.17
N LEU A 129 8.84 14.90 18.67
CA LEU A 129 8.45 16.15 19.31
C LEU A 129 6.92 16.28 19.40
N GLU A 130 6.21 15.96 18.32
CA GLU A 130 4.74 15.98 18.28
C GLU A 130 4.09 14.93 19.20
N LEU A 131 4.77 13.80 19.44
CA LEU A 131 4.33 12.76 20.36
C LEU A 131 4.73 13.01 21.81
N GLU A 132 5.38 14.14 22.14
CA GLU A 132 5.79 14.54 23.50
C GLU A 132 6.63 13.48 24.27
N GLY A 133 7.36 12.61 23.56
CA GLY A 133 8.09 11.48 24.17
C GLY A 133 9.50 11.81 24.67
N LYS A 134 10.17 10.87 25.36
CA LYS A 134 11.62 10.87 25.64
C LYS A 134 12.36 9.83 24.77
N LEU A 135 13.19 10.26 23.82
CA LEU A 135 13.84 9.39 22.80
C LEU A 135 14.56 8.17 23.41
N PRO A 136 14.11 6.92 23.20
CA PRO A 136 14.99 5.78 23.29
C PRO A 136 15.62 5.57 21.91
N ILE A 137 16.90 5.95 21.79
CA ILE A 137 17.72 5.58 20.64
C ILE A 137 17.99 4.07 20.77
N ALA A 138 17.09 3.24 20.25
CA ALA A 138 17.26 1.79 20.27
C ALA A 138 18.36 1.38 19.28
N GLU A 139 19.19 0.45 19.75
CA GLU A 139 20.51 0.14 19.23
C GLU A 139 20.51 -0.33 17.76
N LYS A 140 21.64 -0.05 17.10
CA LYS A 140 21.98 -0.61 15.79
C LYS A 140 21.92 -2.14 15.89
N HIS A 141 20.84 -2.77 15.45
CA HIS A 141 20.86 -4.22 15.25
C HIS A 141 22.00 -4.52 14.27
N ILE A 142 23.05 -5.16 14.80
CA ILE A 142 24.23 -5.57 14.06
C ILE A 142 23.75 -6.49 12.91
N VAL A 143 24.21 -6.16 11.70
CA VAL A 143 23.93 -6.81 10.41
C VAL A 143 22.66 -6.38 9.67
N LEU A 144 22.66 -5.16 9.12
CA LEU A 144 21.94 -4.88 7.87
C LEU A 144 22.86 -5.24 6.69
N ARG A 145 22.96 -6.53 6.33
CA ARG A 145 23.33 -6.87 4.94
C ARG A 145 22.26 -6.25 4.06
N GLY A 146 22.67 -5.53 3.01
CA GLY A 146 21.81 -4.71 2.15
C GLY A 146 20.69 -5.51 1.46
N GLN A 147 19.66 -5.87 2.21
CA GLN A 147 18.44 -6.43 1.66
C GLN A 147 17.56 -5.26 1.28
N ASN A 148 17.34 -5.11 -0.02
CA ASN A 148 16.36 -4.19 -0.57
C ASN A 148 14.99 -4.50 0.03
N LEU A 149 14.25 -3.46 0.41
CA LEU A 149 12.85 -3.57 0.83
C LEU A 149 11.99 -3.91 -0.40
N LEU A 150 11.99 -5.19 -0.81
CA LEU A 150 11.18 -5.67 -1.92
C LEU A 150 9.76 -5.97 -1.44
N ASN A 151 8.77 -5.31 -2.05
CA ASN A 151 7.33 -5.58 -1.85
C ASN A 151 6.83 -6.83 -2.61
N CYS A 152 7.73 -7.65 -3.16
CA CYS A 152 7.39 -8.86 -3.92
C CYS A 152 8.04 -10.07 -3.26
N PRO A 153 7.29 -11.13 -2.95
CA PRO A 153 7.92 -12.42 -2.69
C PRO A 153 8.42 -12.92 -4.05
N PHE A 154 9.71 -12.83 -4.30
CA PHE A 154 10.31 -13.75 -5.25
C PHE A 154 10.16 -15.14 -4.63
N ASN A 155 9.15 -15.90 -5.05
CA ASN A 155 9.20 -17.35 -4.92
C ASN A 155 10.40 -17.78 -5.75
N GLY A 156 11.55 -17.93 -5.07
CA GLY A 156 12.72 -18.59 -5.62
C GLY A 156 12.27 -19.96 -6.09
N VAL A 157 12.37 -20.14 -7.40
CA VAL A 157 12.14 -21.40 -8.11
C VAL A 157 12.96 -22.49 -7.42
N PHE A 158 12.29 -23.58 -7.03
CA PHE A 158 12.96 -24.82 -6.67
C PHE A 158 13.80 -25.28 -7.86
N SER A 159 15.12 -25.09 -7.81
CA SER A 159 16.05 -25.89 -8.60
C SER A 159 16.42 -27.11 -7.77
N HIS A 160 15.74 -28.21 -8.04
CA HIS A 160 16.28 -29.55 -7.77
C HIS A 160 17.60 -29.67 -8.56
N GLU A 161 18.69 -29.94 -7.86
CA GLU A 161 19.87 -30.54 -8.47
C GLU A 161 20.22 -31.83 -7.74
N LYS A 162 20.73 -32.76 -8.56
CA LYS A 162 20.78 -34.22 -8.41
C LYS A 162 21.58 -34.74 -7.22
#